data_AF-A0A920HQ13-F1
#
_entry.id   AF-A0A920HQ13-F1
#
_cell.length_a   1.000
_cell.length_b   1.000
_cell.length_c   1.000
_cell.angle_alpha   90.00
_cell.angle_beta   90.00
_cell.angle_gamma   90.00
#
_symmetry.space_group_name_H-M   'P 1'
#
loop_
_entity.id
_entity.type
_entity.pdbx_description
1 polymer ?
#
loop_
_entity_poly.entity_id
_entity_poly.type
_entity_poly.pdbx_seq_one_letter_code
_entity_poly.pdbx_strand_id
1 'polypeptide(L)' 'MKICKAIKPILQEMNLVFVGIDVIGKYLTEINVTCPTGVRQIKNLGGSDIPEMFWKYAEGLK' A
#
# COMPACT_ATOMS: atom_id res chain seq x y z
N MET A 1 -2.81 8.89 -8.00
CA MET A 1 -1.50 8.77 -8.71
C MET A 1 -0.43 9.78 -8.27
N LYS A 2 -0.71 11.09 -8.13
CA LYS A 2 0.34 12.07 -7.73
C LYS A 2 0.97 11.80 -6.36
N ILE A 3 0.14 11.59 -5.32
CA ILE A 3 0.61 11.28 -3.95
C ILE A 3 1.49 10.02 -3.96
N CYS A 4 0.97 8.90 -4.49
CA CYS A 4 1.71 7.64 -4.56
C CYS A 4 3.06 7.78 -5.30
N LYS A 5 3.11 8.53 -6.41
CA LYS A 5 4.36 8.80 -7.15
C LYS A 5 5.36 9.59 -6.32
N ALA A 6 4.88 10.57 -5.54
CA ALA A 6 5.73 11.43 -4.72
C ALA A 6 6.35 10.68 -3.53
N ILE A 7 5.57 9.81 -2.86
CA ILE A 7 6.05 9.10 -1.66
C ILE A 7 6.80 7.80 -2.00
N LYS A 8 6.54 7.18 -3.15
CA LYS A 8 7.17 5.92 -3.57
C LYS A 8 8.71 5.88 -3.36
N PRO A 9 9.52 6.84 -3.83
CA PRO A 9 10.96 6.75 -3.68
C PRO A 9 11.40 6.69 -2.21
N ILE A 10 10.75 7.48 -1.34
CA ILE A 10 11.05 7.53 0.09
C ILE A 10 10.70 6.19 0.75
N LEU A 11 9.53 5.62 0.43
CA LEU A 11 9.12 4.32 0.98
C LEU A 11 10.06 3.19 0.55
N GLN A 12 10.57 3.24 -0.68
CA GLN A 12 11.53 2.27 -1.18
C GLN A 12 12.89 2.40 -0.50
N GLU A 13 13.38 3.63 -0.29
CA GLU A 13 14.62 3.89 0.46
C GLU A 13 14.55 3.35 1.89
N MET A 14 13.36 3.44 2.51
CA MET A 14 13.09 2.91 3.85
C MET A 14 12.79 1.41 3.89
N ASN A 15 12.86 0.70 2.75
CA ASN A 15 12.47 -0.72 2.64
C ASN A 15 11.05 -1.03 3.15
N LEU A 16 10.13 -0.08 3.02
CA LEU A 16 8.73 -0.26 3.43
C LEU A 16 7.95 -0.91 2.29
N VAL A 17 7.78 -2.23 2.40
CA VAL A 17 7.12 -3.07 1.38
C VAL A 17 5.60 -2.95 1.43
N PHE A 18 5.03 -2.80 2.62
CA PHE A 18 3.58 -2.76 2.82
C PHE A 18 3.19 -1.59 3.71
N VAL A 19 2.49 -0.62 3.11
CA VAL A 19 2.07 0.62 3.79
C VAL A 19 0.63 0.97 3.44
N GLY A 20 -0.08 1.53 4.41
CA GLY A 20 -1.37 2.16 4.22
C GLY A 20 -1.21 3.66 4.15
N ILE A 21 -1.97 4.32 3.28
CA ILE A 21 -2.00 5.79 3.22
C ILE A 21 -3.43 6.29 3.35
N ASP A 22 -3.60 7.30 4.17
CA ASP A 22 -4.89 7.95 4.36
C ASP A 22 -4.91 9.28 3.63
N VAL A 23 -5.93 9.46 2.80
CA VAL A 23 -6.09 10.63 1.94
C VAL A 23 -7.46 11.25 2.16
N ILE A 24 -7.48 12.53 2.51
CA ILE A 24 -8.70 13.33 2.59
C ILE A 24 -8.65 14.42 1.51
N GLY A 25 -9.55 14.32 0.53
CA GLY A 25 -9.56 15.19 -0.64
C GLY A 25 -8.30 15.04 -1.48
N LYS A 26 -7.41 16.03 -1.42
CA LYS A 26 -6.12 16.05 -2.16
C LYS A 26 -4.90 15.93 -1.25
N TYR A 27 -5.10 15.75 0.05
CA TYR A 27 -4.04 15.78 1.05
C TYR A 27 -3.79 14.39 1.62
N LEU A 28 -2.51 14.04 1.73
CA LEU A 28 -2.05 12.88 2.50
C LEU A 28 -2.04 13.27 3.98
N THR A 29 -2.76 12.54 4.82
CA THR A 29 -2.91 12.85 6.24
C THR A 29 -2.10 11.92 7.13
N GLU A 30 -1.99 10.65 6.75
CA GLU A 30 -1.25 9.63 7.51
C GLU A 30 -0.57 8.61 6.58
N ILE A 31 0.55 8.06 7.03
CA ILE A 31 1.20 6.88 6.46
C ILE A 31 1.33 5.83 7.58
N ASN A 32 0.58 4.73 7.49
CA ASN A 32 0.65 3.63 8.46
C ASN A 32 1.62 2.56 7.95
N VAL A 33 2.72 2.38 8.68
CA VAL A 33 3.84 1.50 8.32
C VAL A 33 3.90 0.22 9.16
N THR A 34 3.08 0.10 10.20
CA THR A 34 3.18 -0.99 11.18
C THR A 34 2.17 -2.09 10.92
N CYS A 35 0.89 -1.73 10.78
CA CYS A 35 -0.18 -2.70 10.56
C CYS A 35 -1.30 -2.05 9.73
N PRO A 36 -1.05 -1.77 8.44
CA PRO A 36 -2.08 -1.25 7.57
C PRO A 36 -3.17 -2.30 7.33
N THR A 37 -4.43 -1.88 7.41
CA THR A 37 -5.61 -2.77 7.34
C THR A 37 -6.40 -2.53 6.04
N GLY A 38 -7.60 -3.11 5.93
CA GLY A 38 -8.52 -2.81 4.80
C GLY A 38 -8.37 -3.70 3.56
N VAL A 39 -7.37 -4.58 3.51
CA VAL A 39 -7.10 -5.45 2.35
C VAL A 39 -8.28 -6.36 1.98
N ARG A 40 -9.04 -6.85 2.96
CA ARG A 40 -10.22 -7.69 2.74
C ARG A 40 -11.37 -6.87 2.13
N GLN A 41 -11.57 -5.65 2.63
CA GLN A 41 -12.59 -4.73 2.14
C GLN A 41 -12.31 -4.34 0.70
N ILE A 42 -11.05 -4.03 0.35
CA ILE A 42 -10.65 -3.70 -1.01
C ILE A 42 -11.01 -4.84 -1.97
N LYS A 43 -10.67 -6.09 -1.62
CA LYS A 43 -11.03 -7.26 -2.44
C LYS A 43 -12.54 -7.42 -2.58
N ASN A 44 -13.30 -7.28 -1.49
CA ASN A 44 -14.76 -7.41 -1.51
C ASN A 44 -15.46 -6.33 -2.35
N LEU A 45 -14.85 -5.16 -2.48
CA LEU A 45 -15.35 -4.06 -3.32
C LEU A 45 -14.91 -4.16 -4.80
N GLY A 46 -14.29 -5.28 -5.19
CA GLY A 46 -13.82 -5.52 -6.55
C GLY A 46 -12.43 -4.94 -6.86
N GLY A 47 -11.67 -4.53 -5.83
CA GLY A 47 -10.27 -4.16 -5.96
C GLY A 47 -9.34 -5.37 -6.06
N SER A 48 -8.03 -5.09 -6.15
CA SER A 48 -6.99 -6.12 -6.25
C SER A 48 -6.92 -7.04 -5.03
N ASP A 49 -6.49 -8.28 -5.24
CA ASP A 49 -6.14 -9.21 -4.17
C ASP A 49 -4.76 -8.86 -3.58
N ILE A 50 -4.75 -7.87 -2.69
CA ILE A 50 -3.52 -7.37 -2.06
C ILE A 50 -2.79 -8.47 -1.26
N PRO A 51 -3.47 -9.34 -0.47
CA PRO A 51 -2.80 -10.44 0.20
C PRO A 51 -2.05 -11.38 -0.75
N GLU A 52 -2.65 -11.75 -1.88
CA GLU A 52 -1.98 -12.57 -2.90
C GLU A 52 -0.77 -11.84 -3.49
N MET A 53 -0.93 -10.55 -3.83
CA MET A 53 0.17 -9.73 -4.35
C MET A 53 1.35 -9.63 -3.37
N PHE A 54 1.06 -9.46 -2.08
CA PHE A 54 2.07 -9.37 -1.03
C PHE A 54 2.84 -10.69 -0.90
N TRP A 55 2.15 -11.83 -0.86
CA TRP A 55 2.81 -13.13 -0.74
C TRP A 55 3.64 -13.48 -1.97
N LYS A 56 3.13 -13.20 -3.18
CA LYS A 56 3.92 -13.34 -4.42
C LYS A 56 5.22 -12.53 -4.34
N TYR A 57 5.14 -11.28 -3.92
CA TYR A 57 6.31 -10.44 -3.70
C TYR A 57 7.26 -11.03 -2.65
N ALA A 58 6.74 -11.42 -1.48
CA ALA A 58 7.52 -11.96 -0.37
C ALA A 58 8.23 -13.29 -0.72
N GLU A 59 7.61 -14.10 -1.57
CA GLU A 59 8.14 -15.38 -2.05
C GLU A 59 9.01 -15.21 -3.31
N GLY A 60 9.17 -14.00 -3.84
CA GLY A 60 9.93 -13.73 -5.06
C GLY A 60 9.28 -14.26 -6.34
N LEU A 61 7.99 -14.60 -6.27
CA LEU A 61 7.18 -15.04 -7.41
C LEU A 61 6.69 -13.78 -8.13
N LYS A 62 7.21 -13.54 -9.34
CA LYS A 62 6.83 -12.37 -10.17
C LYS A 62 5.37 -12.41 -10.61
#